data_AF-A0A2W0C1Y0-F1
#
_entry.id   AF-A0A2W0C1Y0-F1
#
_cell.length_a   1.000
_cell.length_b   1.000
_cell.length_c   1.000
_cell.angle_alpha   90.00
_cell.angle_beta   90.00
_cell.angle_gamma   90.00
#
_symmetry.space_group_name_H-M   'P 1'
#
loop_
_entity.id
_entity.type
_entity.pdbx_description
1 polymer ?
#
loop_
_entity_poly.entity_id
_entity_poly.type
_entity_poly.pdbx_seq_one_letter_code
_entity_poly.pdbx_strand_id
1 'polypeptide(L)'
;MPTFNSILVTGSQTINQDLQVNGNETIGVDLQVNGNQTIANNLQINDSASITNNLGVGGVIEAGDSVKAATQIMALNQPTLPAVLPALQQLLYYNPGVLNQPGLVLTGTSGNQYVLFVDDSGGTPNLAIQMI
;
A
#
# COMPACT_ATOMS: atom_id res chain seq x y z
N MET A 1 -10.71 2.85 48.48
CA MET A 1 -11.41 3.15 47.22
C MET A 1 -12.45 2.07 46.99
N PRO A 2 -13.70 2.41 46.65
CA PRO A 2 -14.69 1.40 46.28
C PRO A 2 -14.20 0.66 45.02
N THR A 3 -14.41 -0.65 45.00
CA THR A 3 -14.20 -1.49 43.81
C THR A 3 -15.55 -2.07 43.40
N PHE A 4 -15.74 -2.30 42.10
CA PHE A 4 -16.95 -2.90 41.55
C PHE A 4 -16.54 -4.13 40.75
N ASN A 5 -17.24 -5.25 40.95
CA ASN A 5 -17.03 -6.45 40.11
C ASN A 5 -17.59 -6.26 38.70
N SER A 6 -18.66 -5.47 38.57
CA SER A 6 -19.33 -5.16 37.31
C SER A 6 -20.01 -3.80 37.38
N ILE A 7 -19.99 -3.05 36.28
CA ILE A 7 -20.71 -1.79 36.13
C ILE A 7 -21.48 -1.88 34.80
N LEU A 8 -22.77 -1.60 34.83
CA LEU A 8 -23.60 -1.39 33.64
C LEU A 8 -23.96 0.09 33.57
N VAL A 9 -23.60 0.75 32.48
CA VAL A 9 -24.01 2.12 32.20
C VAL A 9 -24.94 2.08 30.99
N THR A 10 -26.21 2.45 31.17
CA THR A 10 -27.21 2.46 30.09
C THR A 10 -27.34 3.81 29.41
N GLY A 11 -26.68 4.84 29.95
CA GLY A 11 -26.60 6.19 29.38
C GLY A 11 -25.16 6.55 29.00
N SER A 12 -24.93 7.84 28.78
CA SER A 12 -23.59 8.35 28.46
C SER A 12 -22.67 8.31 29.69
N GLN A 13 -21.40 8.01 29.45
CA GLN A 13 -20.34 8.09 30.45
C GLN A 13 -19.27 9.07 29.99
N THR A 14 -18.76 9.89 30.91
CA THR A 14 -17.58 10.73 30.70
C THR A 14 -16.54 10.40 31.77
N ILE A 15 -15.30 10.17 31.35
CA ILE A 15 -14.15 10.00 32.23
C ILE A 15 -13.24 11.21 31.99
N ASN A 16 -13.06 12.06 33.01
CA ASN A 16 -12.28 13.30 32.88
C ASN A 16 -10.76 13.10 32.98
N GLN A 17 -10.34 11.94 33.50
CA GLN A 17 -8.95 11.55 33.67
C GLN A 17 -8.63 10.35 32.77
N ASP A 18 -7.66 9.54 33.15
CA ASP A 18 -7.24 8.37 32.38
C ASP A 18 -8.22 7.20 32.54
N LEU A 19 -8.45 6.48 31.44
CA LEU A 19 -9.06 5.16 31.42
C LEU A 19 -7.99 4.13 31.06
N GLN A 20 -7.75 3.18 31.96
CA GLN A 20 -6.92 2.01 31.69
C GLN A 20 -7.80 0.77 31.61
N VAL A 21 -7.76 0.08 30.48
CA VAL A 21 -8.45 -1.19 30.26
C VAL A 21 -7.39 -2.29 30.13
N ASN A 22 -7.30 -3.18 31.13
CA ASN A 22 -6.34 -4.30 31.11
C ASN A 22 -6.84 -5.51 30.30
N GLY A 23 -8.16 -5.56 30.06
CA GLY A 23 -8.80 -6.60 29.26
C GLY A 23 -9.05 -6.13 27.83
N ASN A 24 -9.98 -6.80 27.16
CA ASN A 24 -10.41 -6.42 25.83
C ASN A 24 -11.36 -5.22 25.89
N GLU A 25 -11.23 -4.33 24.92
CA GLU A 25 -12.17 -3.23 24.66
C GLU A 25 -12.87 -3.48 23.32
N THR A 26 -14.15 -3.15 23.22
CA THR A 26 -14.91 -3.22 21.96
C THR A 26 -15.70 -1.94 21.82
N ILE A 27 -15.45 -1.21 20.73
CA ILE A 27 -16.17 0.01 20.37
C ILE A 27 -17.17 -0.37 19.27
N GLY A 28 -18.46 -0.17 19.54
CA GLY A 28 -19.53 -0.61 18.63
C GLY A 28 -19.83 0.33 17.47
N VAL A 29 -19.34 1.57 17.51
CA VAL A 29 -19.61 2.61 16.50
C VAL A 29 -18.29 3.28 16.11
N ASP A 30 -18.02 4.48 16.64
CA ASP A 30 -16.88 5.30 16.24
C ASP A 30 -15.85 5.41 17.38
N LEU A 31 -14.57 5.40 17.01
CA LEU A 31 -13.47 5.74 17.90
C LEU A 31 -12.73 6.94 17.31
N GLN A 32 -12.72 8.07 18.02
CA GLN A 32 -11.90 9.23 17.69
C GLN A 32 -10.75 9.33 18.68
N VAL A 33 -9.52 9.32 18.16
CA VAL A 33 -8.29 9.52 18.94
C VAL A 33 -7.64 10.82 18.48
N ASN A 34 -7.60 11.82 19.35
CA ASN A 34 -6.99 13.12 19.04
C ASN A 34 -5.47 13.15 19.24
N GLY A 35 -4.93 12.16 19.97
CA GLY A 35 -3.51 12.00 20.23
C GLY A 35 -2.88 10.89 19.41
N ASN A 36 -1.68 10.46 19.83
CA ASN A 36 -0.99 9.35 19.21
C ASN A 36 -1.62 8.01 19.64
N GLN A 37 -1.66 7.05 18.72
CA GLN A 37 -2.05 5.68 18.99
C GLN A 37 -0.88 4.75 18.65
N THR A 38 -0.64 3.74 19.48
CA THR A 38 0.32 2.66 19.22
C THR A 38 -0.42 1.34 19.24
N ILE A 39 -0.22 0.53 18.20
CA ILE A 39 -0.75 -0.83 18.11
C ILE A 39 0.46 -1.76 18.12
N ALA A 40 0.60 -2.56 19.18
CA ALA A 40 1.78 -3.41 19.36
C ALA A 40 1.75 -4.68 18.49
N ASN A 41 0.56 -5.11 18.07
CA ASN A 41 0.35 -6.30 17.25
C ASN A 41 -0.23 -5.90 15.89
N ASN A 42 -1.29 -6.57 15.45
CA ASN A 42 -1.87 -6.38 14.13
C ASN A 42 -2.99 -5.34 14.15
N LEU A 43 -3.11 -4.60 13.04
CA LEU A 43 -4.27 -3.78 12.71
C LEU A 43 -4.92 -4.36 11.46
N GLN A 44 -6.19 -4.73 11.55
CA GLN A 44 -7.00 -5.10 10.39
C GLN A 44 -8.01 -3.99 10.12
N ILE A 45 -8.14 -3.61 8.86
CA ILE A 45 -9.09 -2.61 8.38
C ILE A 45 -9.90 -3.28 7.28
N ASN A 46 -11.21 -3.39 7.46
CA ASN A 46 -12.09 -4.11 6.52
C ASN A 46 -12.48 -3.27 5.31
N ASP A 47 -12.61 -1.95 5.49
CA ASP A 47 -13.12 -1.06 4.44
C ASP A 47 -11.98 -0.22 3.83
N SER A 48 -11.61 0.88 4.48
CA SER A 48 -10.62 1.81 3.93
C SER A 48 -9.81 2.49 5.02
N ALA A 49 -8.59 2.88 4.66
CA ALA A 49 -7.71 3.69 5.48
C ALA A 49 -7.17 4.85 4.65
N SER A 50 -7.04 6.01 5.27
CA SER A 50 -6.37 7.17 4.66
C SER A 50 -5.22 7.61 5.55
N ILE A 51 -4.03 7.74 4.95
CA ILE A 51 -2.83 8.26 5.60
C ILE A 51 -2.45 9.54 4.87
N THR A 52 -2.52 10.66 5.57
CA THR A 52 -2.36 12.00 4.96
C THR A 52 -0.92 12.50 4.94
N ASN A 53 -0.06 11.91 5.77
CA ASN A 53 1.35 12.25 5.86
C ASN A 53 2.20 11.10 5.31
N ASN A 54 2.89 10.37 6.18
CA ASN A 54 3.85 9.35 5.78
C ASN A 54 3.39 7.96 6.20
N LEU A 55 3.57 6.98 5.32
CA LEU A 55 3.46 5.56 5.62
C LEU A 55 4.86 4.92 5.52
N GLY A 56 5.37 4.40 6.64
CA GLY A 56 6.58 3.58 6.67
C GLY A 56 6.21 2.10 6.81
N VAL A 57 6.77 1.26 5.95
CA VAL A 57 6.57 -0.20 6.00
C VAL A 57 7.92 -0.87 6.07
N GLY A 58 8.18 -1.61 7.15
CA GLY A 58 9.44 -2.35 7.34
C GLY A 58 9.54 -3.65 6.54
N GLY A 59 8.43 -4.09 5.93
CA GLY A 59 8.31 -5.31 5.14
C GLY A 59 7.82 -5.03 3.71
N VAL A 60 6.96 -5.91 3.21
CA VAL A 60 6.41 -5.84 1.85
C VAL A 60 5.05 -5.13 1.86
N ILE A 61 4.78 -4.34 0.82
CA ILE A 61 3.44 -3.83 0.51
C ILE A 61 2.85 -4.73 -0.58
N GLU A 62 1.73 -5.38 -0.27
CA GLU A 62 0.91 -6.11 -1.25
C GLU A 62 -0.34 -5.29 -1.56
N ALA A 63 -0.58 -5.02 -2.84
CA ALA A 63 -1.74 -4.30 -3.32
C ALA A 63 -2.51 -5.18 -4.32
N GLY A 64 -3.78 -5.42 -4.05
CA GLY A 64 -4.63 -6.30 -4.88
C GLY A 64 -5.12 -5.69 -6.19
N ASP A 65 -4.98 -4.38 -6.36
CA ASP A 65 -5.32 -3.65 -7.59
C ASP A 65 -4.10 -2.82 -8.03
N SER A 66 -4.11 -1.50 -7.77
CA SER A 66 -3.13 -0.57 -8.33
C SER A 66 -2.44 0.26 -7.24
N VAL A 67 -1.15 0.54 -7.44
CA VAL A 67 -0.39 1.52 -6.64
C VAL A 67 -0.14 2.77 -7.47
N LYS A 68 -0.63 3.92 -7.03
CA LYS A 68 -0.43 5.21 -7.70
C LYS A 68 0.42 6.14 -6.83
N ALA A 69 1.55 6.57 -7.37
CA ALA A 69 2.37 7.63 -6.79
C ALA A 69 2.18 8.93 -7.57
N ALA A 70 2.06 10.05 -6.86
CA ALA A 70 1.97 11.38 -7.50
C ALA A 70 3.32 11.86 -8.05
N THR A 71 4.41 11.49 -7.37
CA THR A 71 5.76 11.92 -7.73
C THR A 71 6.59 10.75 -8.25
N GLN A 72 6.99 9.82 -7.39
CA GLN A 72 7.96 8.76 -7.72
C GLN A 72 7.74 7.50 -6.88
N ILE A 73 8.10 6.36 -7.45
CA ILE A 73 8.38 5.10 -6.73
C ILE A 73 9.88 4.84 -6.89
N MET A 74 10.61 4.69 -5.78
CA MET A 74 12.07 4.61 -5.78
C MET A 74 12.55 3.28 -5.18
N ALA A 75 13.57 2.67 -5.78
CA ALA A 75 14.37 1.64 -5.15
C ALA A 75 15.68 2.26 -4.65
N LEU A 76 15.95 2.17 -3.34
CA LEU A 76 17.15 2.79 -2.73
C LEU A 76 18.38 1.88 -2.77
N ASN A 77 18.17 0.57 -2.86
CA ASN A 77 19.27 -0.38 -2.99
C ASN A 77 19.69 -0.49 -4.47
N GLN A 78 20.99 -0.44 -4.72
CA GLN A 78 21.55 -0.65 -6.04
C GLN A 78 21.32 -2.10 -6.48
N PRO A 79 20.73 -2.36 -7.67
CA PRO A 79 20.70 -3.69 -8.25
C PRO A 79 22.13 -4.22 -8.46
N THR A 80 22.40 -5.46 -8.07
CA THR A 80 23.68 -6.11 -8.38
C THR A 80 23.69 -6.57 -9.83
N LEU A 81 24.66 -6.10 -10.62
CA LEU A 81 24.84 -6.57 -11.99
C LEU A 81 25.29 -8.04 -11.98
N PRO A 82 24.71 -8.92 -12.82
CA PRO A 82 25.27 -10.25 -13.04
C PRO A 82 26.72 -10.18 -13.55
N ALA A 83 27.56 -11.14 -13.16
CA ALA A 83 28.97 -11.20 -13.56
C ALA A 83 29.19 -11.35 -15.09
N VAL A 84 28.13 -11.68 -15.84
CA VAL A 84 28.15 -11.77 -17.31
C VAL A 84 27.38 -10.58 -17.88
N LEU A 85 28.02 -9.83 -18.78
CA LEU A 85 27.35 -8.74 -19.50
C LEU A 85 26.20 -9.30 -20.33
N PRO A 86 24.97 -8.77 -20.20
CA PRO A 86 23.88 -9.18 -21.08
C PRO A 86 24.20 -8.81 -22.53
N ALA A 87 23.79 -9.66 -23.47
CA ALA A 87 23.66 -9.26 -24.86
C ALA A 87 22.69 -8.07 -24.95
N LEU A 88 22.87 -7.19 -25.94
CA LEU A 88 21.96 -6.07 -26.17
C LEU A 88 20.51 -6.57 -26.22
N GLN A 89 19.72 -6.28 -25.18
CA GLN A 89 18.27 -6.49 -25.17
C GLN A 89 17.61 -5.15 -25.51
N GLN A 90 16.74 -5.16 -26.52
CA GLN A 90 15.97 -3.99 -26.94
C GLN A 90 14.66 -3.92 -26.17
N LEU A 91 14.20 -2.70 -25.90
CA LEU A 91 12.83 -2.42 -25.46
C LEU A 91 11.88 -2.69 -26.64
N LEU A 92 10.91 -3.58 -26.45
CA LEU A 92 9.88 -3.85 -27.46
C LEU A 92 8.78 -2.78 -27.40
N TYR A 93 8.40 -2.23 -28.55
CA TYR A 93 7.31 -1.26 -28.68
C TYR A 93 6.12 -1.88 -29.42
N TYR A 94 4.95 -1.87 -28.80
CA TYR A 94 3.71 -2.42 -29.37
C TYR A 94 2.72 -1.31 -29.76
N ASN A 95 2.28 -1.32 -31.03
CA ASN A 95 1.24 -0.42 -31.55
C ASN A 95 0.44 -1.08 -32.70
N PRO A 96 -0.88 -1.30 -32.56
CA PRO A 96 -1.68 -1.04 -31.37
C PRO A 96 -1.31 -1.98 -30.20
N GLY A 97 -1.53 -1.52 -28.96
CA GLY A 97 -1.35 -2.34 -27.75
C GLY A 97 -2.55 -3.27 -27.47
N VAL A 98 -2.44 -4.07 -26.41
CA VAL A 98 -3.52 -4.94 -25.90
C VAL A 98 -4.32 -4.24 -24.81
N LEU A 99 -5.66 -4.34 -24.84
CA LEU A 99 -6.52 -3.77 -23.79
C LEU A 99 -6.28 -4.47 -22.44
N ASN A 100 -6.28 -3.70 -21.34
CA ASN A 100 -6.11 -4.20 -19.96
C ASN A 100 -4.78 -4.95 -19.72
N GLN A 101 -3.72 -4.66 -20.48
CA GLN A 101 -2.39 -5.22 -20.24
C GLN A 101 -1.92 -4.88 -18.81
N PRO A 102 -1.65 -5.89 -17.95
CA PRO A 102 -1.07 -5.64 -16.64
C PRO A 102 0.37 -5.15 -16.77
N GLY A 103 0.77 -4.25 -15.87
CA GLY A 103 2.15 -3.76 -15.80
C GLY A 103 2.25 -2.41 -15.07
N LEU A 104 3.40 -1.77 -15.22
CA LEU A 104 3.65 -0.44 -14.67
C LEU A 104 3.08 0.61 -15.63
N VAL A 105 2.02 1.29 -15.21
CA VAL A 105 1.44 2.41 -15.97
C VAL A 105 2.29 3.67 -15.77
N LEU A 106 2.74 4.25 -16.87
CA LEU A 106 3.53 5.47 -16.93
C LEU A 106 2.82 6.50 -17.82
N THR A 107 2.70 7.74 -17.35
CA THR A 107 2.18 8.86 -18.16
C THR A 107 3.33 9.54 -18.90
N GLY A 108 3.26 9.58 -20.23
CA GLY A 108 4.21 10.30 -21.06
C GLY A 108 4.04 11.82 -20.97
N THR A 109 5.02 12.56 -21.48
CA THR A 109 4.99 14.04 -21.50
C THR A 109 3.84 14.62 -22.33
N SER A 110 3.25 13.84 -23.23
CA SER A 110 2.05 14.18 -24.00
C SER A 110 0.73 13.90 -23.26
N GLY A 111 0.78 13.32 -22.06
CA GLY A 111 -0.40 12.89 -21.30
C GLY A 111 -0.91 11.49 -21.64
N ASN A 112 -0.38 10.86 -22.69
CA ASN A 112 -0.71 9.47 -23.05
C ASN A 112 -0.20 8.50 -21.99
N GLN A 113 -0.96 7.46 -21.69
CA GLN A 113 -0.54 6.41 -20.77
C GLN A 113 0.12 5.27 -21.53
N TYR A 114 1.11 4.67 -20.89
CA TYR A 114 1.84 3.53 -21.40
C TYR A 114 1.95 2.46 -20.34
N VAL A 115 1.87 1.20 -20.72
CA VAL A 115 2.15 0.07 -19.81
C VAL A 115 3.53 -0.47 -20.13
N LEU A 116 4.39 -0.52 -19.11
CA LEU A 116 5.66 -1.22 -19.13
C LEU A 116 5.46 -2.62 -18.51
N PHE A 117 5.85 -3.66 -19.23
CA PHE A 117 5.67 -5.05 -18.80
C PHE A 117 6.82 -5.93 -19.32
N VAL A 118 6.89 -7.16 -18.82
CA VAL A 118 7.83 -8.18 -19.31
C VAL A 118 7.08 -9.05 -20.32
N ASP A 119 7.63 -9.18 -21.52
CA ASP A 119 7.17 -10.10 -22.56
C ASP A 119 8.13 -11.28 -22.67
N ASP A 120 7.65 -12.48 -22.36
CA ASP A 120 8.40 -13.73 -22.40
C ASP A 120 7.91 -14.71 -23.48
N SER A 121 7.01 -14.25 -24.37
CA SER A 121 6.39 -15.09 -25.40
C SER A 121 7.40 -15.70 -26.39
N GLY A 122 8.56 -15.06 -26.58
CA GLY A 122 9.68 -15.54 -27.40
C GLY A 122 10.68 -16.45 -26.67
N GLY A 123 10.41 -16.85 -25.42
CA GLY A 123 11.29 -17.69 -24.58
C GLY A 123 12.48 -16.95 -23.96
N THR A 124 12.81 -15.75 -24.43
CA THR A 124 13.71 -14.79 -23.75
C THR A 124 12.90 -13.57 -23.32
N PRO A 125 12.85 -13.24 -22.02
CA PRO A 125 12.13 -12.07 -21.53
C PRO A 125 12.70 -10.76 -22.10
N ASN A 126 11.82 -9.89 -22.59
CA ASN A 126 12.13 -8.52 -23.00
C ASN A 126 11.30 -7.54 -22.20
N LEU A 127 11.87 -6.37 -21.90
CA LEU A 127 11.07 -5.25 -21.44
C LEU A 127 10.25 -4.73 -22.63
N ALA A 128 8.96 -4.53 -22.43
CA ALA A 128 8.02 -4.11 -23.45
C ALA A 128 7.22 -2.89 -22.99
N ILE A 129 6.89 -2.01 -23.93
CA ILE A 129 6.03 -0.84 -23.69
C ILE A 129 4.96 -0.73 -24.77
N GLN A 130 3.74 -0.39 -24.36
CA GLN A 130 2.62 -0.11 -25.26
C GLN A 130 1.83 1.11 -24.78
N MET A 131 1.18 1.83 -25.71
CA MET A 131 0.20 2.87 -25.35
C MET A 131 -1.14 2.21 -24.98
N ILE A 132 -1.84 2.75 -23.97
CA ILE A 132 -3.19 2.32 -23.56
C ILE A 132 -4.19 3.48 -23.63
#